data_AF-A0A849G8Q9-F1
#
_entry.id   AF-A0A849G8Q9-F1
#
_cell.length_a   1.000
_cell.length_b   1.000
_cell.length_c   1.000
_cell.angle_alpha   90.00
_cell.angle_beta   90.00
_cell.angle_gamma   90.00
#
_symmetry.space_group_name_H-M   'P 1'
#
loop_
_entity.id
_entity.type
_entity.pdbx_description
1 polymer ?
#
loop_
_entity_poly.entity_id
_entity_poly.type
_entity_poly.pdbx_seq_one_letter_code
_entity_poly.pdbx_strand_id
1 'polypeptide(L)'
;MTDNGTLPLPPSPPPDIAKVTVMELWAALKAGVWDFRTAPAFGIAFSAFYVFAGLVLWWLGAGTFLWTLAFALGFPLVAPFAAVGLYEVSRRIEADEPLNWPDVLGVVWNERQRQLPWVGVVLALIFLFWSFFAHMTFALFMGPSALMNME
;
A
#
# COMPACT_ATOMS: atom_id res chain seq x y z
N MET A 1 52.48 -4.01 13.75
CA MET A 1 51.06 -4.27 14.12
C MET A 1 50.31 -2.97 13.85
N THR A 2 49.96 -2.72 12.59
CA THR A 2 49.32 -1.47 12.16
C THR A 2 47.81 -1.68 12.22
N ASP A 3 47.20 -1.06 13.24
CA ASP A 3 45.77 -0.85 13.33
C ASP A 3 45.33 0.00 12.14
N ASN A 4 44.69 -0.63 11.15
CA ASN A 4 44.10 0.07 10.02
C ASN A 4 42.83 0.78 10.52
N GLY A 5 43.04 1.93 11.15
CA GLY A 5 42.00 2.83 11.64
C GLY A 5 41.08 3.27 10.50
N THR A 6 40.03 2.50 10.26
CA THR A 6 38.87 2.94 9.49
C THR A 6 38.15 3.98 10.32
N LEU A 7 38.52 5.25 10.15
CA LEU A 7 37.79 6.37 10.72
C LEU A 7 36.30 6.20 10.35
N PRO A 8 35.37 6.26 11.33
CA PRO A 8 33.95 6.11 11.06
C PRO A 8 33.54 7.14 10.01
N LEU A 9 32.94 6.67 8.90
CA LEU A 9 32.44 7.54 7.85
C LEU A 9 31.43 8.52 8.47
N PRO A 10 31.51 9.82 8.13
CA PRO A 10 30.57 10.80 8.66
C PRO A 10 29.14 10.38 8.28
N PRO A 11 28.15 10.59 9.17
CA PRO A 11 26.75 10.26 8.89
C PRO A 11 26.29 11.00 7.62
N SER A 12 25.53 10.32 6.77
CA SER A 12 24.98 10.91 5.56
C SER A 12 24.20 12.19 5.92
N PRO A 13 24.44 13.31 5.22
CA PRO A 13 23.69 14.54 5.47
C PRO A 13 22.19 14.30 5.26
N PRO A 14 21.32 14.93 6.06
CA PRO A 14 19.88 14.80 5.89
C PRO A 14 19.48 15.24 4.47
N PRO A 15 18.61 14.48 3.78
CA PRO A 15 18.16 14.84 2.45
C PRO A 15 17.43 16.18 2.49
N ASP A 16 17.67 17.01 1.48
CA ASP A 16 17.02 18.30 1.36
C ASP A 16 15.53 18.09 1.05
N ILE A 17 14.64 18.63 1.89
CA ILE A 17 13.20 18.40 1.76
C ILE A 17 12.68 19.33 0.66
N ALA A 18 12.40 18.77 -0.52
CA ALA A 18 11.82 19.50 -1.62
C ALA A 18 10.44 20.09 -1.25
N LYS A 19 10.13 21.29 -1.75
CA LYS A 19 8.80 21.90 -1.59
C LYS A 19 7.81 21.21 -2.50
N VAL A 20 6.86 20.48 -1.91
CA VAL A 20 5.78 19.84 -2.66
C VAL A 20 4.75 20.90 -3.07
N THR A 21 4.59 21.10 -4.38
CA THR A 21 3.52 21.92 -4.95
C THR A 21 2.49 21.05 -5.65
N VAL A 22 1.33 21.63 -6.01
CA VAL A 22 0.31 20.92 -6.79
C VAL A 22 0.87 20.42 -8.13
N MET A 23 1.87 21.12 -8.70
CA MET A 23 2.49 20.67 -9.95
C MET A 23 3.33 19.43 -9.80
N GLU A 24 4.04 19.27 -8.68
CA GLU A 24 4.79 18.06 -8.38
C GLU A 24 3.85 16.85 -8.28
N LEU A 25 2.64 17.04 -7.75
CA LEU A 25 1.65 15.97 -7.65
C LEU A 25 1.19 15.49 -9.03
N TRP A 26 0.95 16.41 -9.96
CA TRP A 26 0.64 16.08 -11.36
C TRP A 26 1.82 15.43 -12.08
N ALA A 27 3.05 15.90 -11.83
CA ALA A 27 4.25 15.31 -12.38
C ALA A 27 4.43 13.85 -11.91
N ALA A 28 4.26 13.60 -10.61
CA ALA A 28 4.32 12.27 -10.03
C ALA A 28 3.24 11.33 -10.61
N LEU A 29 2.00 11.81 -10.78
CA LEU A 29 0.95 10.99 -11.39
C LEU A 29 1.26 10.64 -12.84
N LYS A 30 1.79 11.60 -13.61
CA LYS A 30 2.21 11.37 -15.00
C LYS A 30 3.37 10.38 -15.08
N ALA A 31 4.34 10.47 -14.16
CA ALA A 31 5.43 9.50 -14.04
C ALA A 31 4.91 8.10 -13.74
N GLY A 32 4.01 7.95 -12.76
CA GLY A 32 3.41 6.65 -12.44
C GLY A 32 2.62 6.03 -13.61
N VAL A 33 1.93 6.84 -14.41
CA VAL A 33 1.27 6.36 -15.65
C VAL A 33 2.29 5.92 -16.69
N TRP A 34 3.42 6.62 -16.80
CA TRP A 34 4.50 6.24 -17.71
C TRP A 34 5.16 4.94 -17.26
N ASP A 35 5.52 4.80 -15.97
CA ASP A 35 6.09 3.57 -15.39
C ASP A 35 5.18 2.36 -15.61
N PHE A 36 3.87 2.54 -15.39
CA PHE A 36 2.88 1.48 -15.64
C PHE A 36 2.84 1.06 -17.12
N ARG A 37 2.98 2.01 -18.05
CA ARG A 37 3.02 1.70 -19.49
C ARG A 37 4.32 1.03 -19.91
N THR A 38 5.42 1.37 -19.25
CA THR A 38 6.74 0.77 -19.48
C THR A 38 6.78 -0.67 -18.96
N ALA A 39 6.21 -0.93 -17.77
CA ALA A 39 6.27 -2.23 -17.10
C ALA A 39 4.87 -2.74 -16.65
N PRO A 40 3.90 -2.94 -17.58
CA PRO A 40 2.50 -3.20 -17.23
C PRO A 40 2.29 -4.53 -16.51
N ALA A 41 3.17 -5.52 -16.74
CA ALA A 41 3.07 -6.83 -16.12
C ALA A 41 3.11 -6.77 -14.59
N PHE A 42 3.94 -5.89 -14.01
CA PHE A 42 4.00 -5.71 -12.56
C PHE A 42 2.72 -5.09 -12.02
N GLY A 43 2.24 -4.00 -12.63
CA GLY A 43 0.99 -3.35 -12.23
C GLY A 43 -0.22 -4.28 -12.34
N ILE A 44 -0.30 -5.07 -13.40
CA ILE A 44 -1.34 -6.09 -13.57
C ILE A 44 -1.23 -7.17 -12.51
N ALA A 45 -0.04 -7.69 -12.21
CA ALA A 45 0.13 -8.73 -11.20
C ALA A 45 -0.26 -8.25 -9.79
N PHE A 46 0.18 -7.06 -9.39
CA PHE A 46 -0.19 -6.48 -8.09
C PHE A 46 -1.69 -6.17 -7.99
N SER A 47 -2.29 -5.64 -9.05
CA SER A 47 -3.74 -5.37 -9.07
C SER A 47 -4.59 -6.64 -9.15
N ALA A 48 -4.11 -7.68 -9.84
CA ALA A 48 -4.81 -8.95 -9.97
C ALA A 48 -5.08 -9.59 -8.61
N PHE A 49 -4.17 -9.47 -7.64
CA PHE A 49 -4.41 -9.90 -6.27
C PHE A 49 -5.71 -9.32 -5.68
N TYR A 50 -5.92 -8.01 -5.83
CA TYR A 50 -7.12 -7.33 -5.34
C TYR A 50 -8.36 -7.68 -6.17
N VAL A 51 -8.21 -7.79 -7.49
CA VAL A 51 -9.31 -8.19 -8.38
C VAL A 51 -9.80 -9.59 -8.02
N PHE A 52 -8.90 -10.56 -7.85
CA PHE A 52 -9.26 -11.93 -7.47
C PHE A 52 -9.89 -11.97 -6.08
N ALA A 53 -9.37 -11.21 -5.11
CA ALA A 53 -10.01 -11.09 -3.80
C ALA A 53 -11.46 -10.60 -3.92
N GLY A 54 -11.70 -9.57 -4.72
CA GLY A 54 -13.05 -9.05 -5.00
C GLY A 54 -13.96 -10.05 -5.73
N LEU A 55 -13.44 -10.77 -6.72
CA LEU A 55 -14.20 -11.79 -7.45
C LEU A 55 -14.58 -12.98 -6.56
N VAL A 56 -13.67 -13.43 -5.70
CA VAL A 56 -13.95 -14.49 -4.72
C VAL A 56 -15.06 -14.07 -3.77
N LEU A 57 -15.03 -12.82 -3.27
CA LEU A 57 -16.09 -12.27 -2.43
C LEU A 57 -17.45 -12.29 -3.13
N TRP A 58 -17.47 -11.81 -4.38
CA TRP A 58 -18.68 -11.80 -5.18
C TRP A 58 -19.23 -13.22 -5.40
N TRP A 59 -18.36 -14.18 -5.71
CA TRP A 59 -18.73 -15.58 -5.94
C TRP A 59 -19.26 -16.28 -4.67
N LEU A 60 -18.70 -15.97 -3.50
CA LEU A 60 -19.13 -16.54 -2.22
C LEU A 60 -20.49 -16.03 -1.73
N GLY A 61 -21.14 -15.13 -2.46
CA GLY A 61 -22.44 -14.57 -2.06
C GLY A 61 -22.35 -13.81 -0.74
N ALA A 62 -21.18 -13.22 -0.46
CA ALA A 62 -20.92 -12.43 0.73
C ALA A 62 -22.00 -11.35 0.94
N GLY A 63 -22.95 -11.63 1.84
CA GLY A 63 -23.95 -10.66 2.31
C GLY A 63 -23.27 -9.40 2.82
N THR A 64 -23.87 -8.26 2.48
CA THR A 64 -23.30 -6.92 2.23
C THR A 64 -22.35 -6.33 3.27
N PHE A 65 -22.29 -6.84 4.49
CA PHE A 65 -21.64 -6.14 5.59
C PHE A 65 -20.42 -6.85 6.19
N LEU A 66 -20.58 -8.04 6.77
CA LEU A 66 -19.52 -8.68 7.56
C LEU A 66 -18.33 -9.14 6.73
N TRP A 67 -18.57 -9.72 5.55
CA TRP A 67 -17.53 -10.20 4.65
C TRP A 67 -16.82 -9.05 3.92
N THR A 68 -17.58 -8.04 3.49
CA THR A 68 -17.04 -6.79 2.95
C THR A 68 -16.12 -6.11 3.95
N LEU A 69 -16.54 -6.05 5.22
CA LEU A 69 -15.75 -5.45 6.28
C LEU A 69 -14.48 -6.25 6.57
N ALA A 70 -14.56 -7.58 6.70
CA ALA A 70 -13.41 -8.44 6.96
C ALA A 70 -12.30 -8.33 5.88
N PHE A 71 -12.68 -8.25 4.60
CA PHE A 71 -11.72 -8.09 3.52
C PHE A 71 -11.28 -6.64 3.28
N ALA A 72 -12.14 -5.65 3.57
CA ALA A 72 -11.74 -4.25 3.60
C ALA A 72 -10.64 -4.00 4.64
N LEU A 73 -10.58 -4.80 5.72
CA LEU A 73 -9.47 -4.80 6.68
C LEU A 73 -8.21 -5.47 6.15
N GLY A 74 -8.35 -6.42 5.23
CA GLY A 74 -7.22 -7.05 4.53
C GLY A 74 -6.49 -6.08 3.59
N PHE A 75 -7.20 -5.13 2.99
CA PHE A 75 -6.60 -4.16 2.06
C PHE A 75 -5.49 -3.31 2.71
N PRO A 76 -5.69 -2.61 3.85
CA PRO A 76 -4.65 -1.82 4.51
C PRO A 76 -3.42 -2.64 4.91
N LEU A 77 -3.59 -3.94 5.18
CA LEU A 77 -2.50 -4.83 5.53
C LEU A 77 -1.62 -5.18 4.33
N VAL A 78 -2.21 -5.37 3.14
CA VAL A 78 -1.48 -5.78 1.93
C VAL A 78 -1.03 -4.58 1.08
N ALA A 79 -1.74 -3.45 1.14
CA ALA A 79 -1.48 -2.26 0.33
C ALA A 79 -0.04 -1.72 0.46
N PRO A 80 0.58 -1.63 1.65
CA PRO A 80 1.97 -1.17 1.78
C PRO A 80 2.97 -2.07 1.04
N PHE A 81 2.74 -3.38 1.01
CA PHE A 81 3.58 -4.33 0.29
C PHE A 81 3.46 -4.15 -1.23
N ALA A 82 2.24 -3.96 -1.72
CA ALA A 82 2.01 -3.67 -3.14
C ALA A 82 2.64 -2.33 -3.53
N ALA A 83 2.53 -1.30 -2.67
CA ALA A 83 3.14 0.01 -2.90
C ALA A 83 4.68 -0.09 -2.99
N VAL A 84 5.32 -0.81 -2.06
CA VAL A 84 6.78 -1.03 -2.11
C VAL A 84 7.21 -1.76 -3.37
N GLY A 85 6.46 -2.78 -3.81
CA GLY A 85 6.76 -3.48 -5.05
C GLY A 85 6.69 -2.58 -6.28
N LEU A 86 5.68 -1.71 -6.35
CA LEU A 86 5.55 -0.72 -7.43
C LEU A 86 6.62 0.38 -7.36
N TYR A 87 6.96 0.84 -6.16
CA TYR A 87 8.04 1.82 -5.97
C TYR A 87 9.41 1.26 -6.38
N GLU A 88 9.67 -0.01 -6.12
CA GLU A 88 10.90 -0.66 -6.58
C GLU A 88 10.94 -0.78 -8.11
N VAL A 89 9.79 -1.01 -8.76
CA VAL A 89 9.68 -1.00 -10.22
C VAL A 89 10.01 0.39 -10.77
N SER A 90 9.38 1.45 -10.25
CA SER A 90 9.69 2.84 -10.64
C SER A 90 11.16 3.18 -10.40
N ARG A 91 11.72 2.85 -9.23
CA ARG A 91 13.14 3.07 -8.90
C ARG A 91 14.08 2.41 -9.90
N ARG A 92 13.79 1.17 -10.28
CA ARG A 92 14.61 0.44 -11.27
C ARG A 92 14.54 1.07 -12.66
N ILE A 93 13.36 1.52 -13.07
CA ILE A 93 13.19 2.22 -14.34
C ILE A 93 14.00 3.52 -14.34
N GLU A 94 13.93 4.31 -13.26
CA GLU A 94 14.70 5.55 -13.12
C GLU A 94 16.22 5.32 -13.09
N ALA A 95 16.66 4.21 -12.48
CA ALA A 95 18.06 3.83 -12.38
C ALA A 95 18.62 3.08 -13.60
N ASP A 96 17.80 2.85 -14.64
CA ASP A 96 18.11 2.00 -15.81
C ASP A 96 18.58 0.59 -15.40
N GLU A 97 18.03 0.09 -14.29
CA GLU A 97 18.29 -1.26 -13.76
C GLU A 97 17.35 -2.29 -14.41
N PRO A 98 17.81 -3.55 -14.58
CA PRO A 98 16.97 -4.61 -15.13
C PRO A 98 15.75 -4.90 -14.23
N LEU A 99 14.58 -4.98 -14.86
CA LEU A 99 13.31 -5.33 -14.25
C LEU A 99 13.16 -6.86 -14.17
N ASN A 100 13.68 -7.47 -13.11
CA ASN A 100 13.52 -8.90 -12.85
C ASN A 100 12.53 -9.15 -11.70
N TRP A 101 11.65 -10.14 -11.87
CA TRP A 101 10.69 -10.54 -10.83
C TRP A 101 11.33 -10.93 -9.49
N PRO A 102 12.39 -11.75 -9.44
CA PRO A 102 12.99 -12.15 -8.16
C PRO A 102 13.54 -10.97 -7.38
N ASP A 103 14.04 -9.95 -8.07
CA ASP A 103 14.64 -8.80 -7.42
C ASP A 103 13.56 -7.88 -6.80
N VAL A 104 12.49 -7.60 -7.56
CA VAL A 104 11.35 -6.81 -7.07
C VAL A 104 10.65 -7.52 -5.91
N LEU A 105 10.34 -8.81 -6.07
CA LEU A 105 9.70 -9.61 -5.02
C LEU A 105 10.63 -9.83 -3.83
N GLY A 106 11.94 -9.90 -4.05
CA GLY A 106 12.96 -10.00 -3.01
C GLY A 106 12.95 -8.78 -2.08
N VAL A 107 12.82 -7.58 -2.63
CA VAL A 107 12.68 -6.35 -1.82
C VAL A 107 11.40 -6.39 -0.99
N VAL A 108 10.26 -6.71 -1.61
CA VAL A 108 8.96 -6.83 -0.90
C VAL A 108 9.04 -7.87 0.22
N TRP A 109 9.70 -9.00 -0.03
CA TRP A 109 9.88 -10.07 0.96
C TRP A 109 10.78 -9.66 2.12
N ASN A 110 11.86 -8.92 1.84
CA ASN A 110 12.78 -8.43 2.85
C ASN A 110 12.15 -7.35 3.74
N GLU A 111 11.31 -6.48 3.15
CA GLU A 111 10.58 -5.45 3.90
C GLU A 111 9.54 -6.03 4.87
N ARG A 112 9.11 -7.30 4.70
CA ARG A 112 8.28 -8.01 5.68
C ARG A 112 8.90 -8.08 7.08
N GLN A 113 10.23 -8.07 7.19
CA GLN A 113 10.94 -8.14 8.48
C GLN A 113 11.20 -6.75 9.09
N ARG A 114 10.79 -5.69 8.41
CA ARG A 114 11.10 -4.30 8.76
C ARG A 114 9.87 -3.60 9.35
N GLN A 115 9.75 -2.30 9.11
CA GLN A 115 8.67 -1.44 9.63
C GLN A 115 7.40 -1.51 8.76
N LEU A 116 7.49 -2.12 7.56
CA LEU A 116 6.37 -2.15 6.62
C LEU A 116 5.11 -2.86 7.17
N PRO A 117 5.21 -4.00 7.89
CA PRO A 117 4.04 -4.60 8.54
C PRO A 117 3.38 -3.65 9.55
N TRP A 118 4.17 -2.86 10.28
CA TRP A 118 3.64 -1.89 11.25
C TRP A 118 2.83 -0.79 10.57
N VAL A 119 3.26 -0.31 9.41
CA VAL A 119 2.48 0.63 8.59
C VAL A 119 1.12 0.01 8.23
N GLY A 120 1.11 -1.25 7.79
CA GLY A 120 -0.14 -1.95 7.49
C GLY A 120 -1.06 -2.08 8.70
N VAL A 121 -0.52 -2.42 9.87
CA VAL A 121 -1.28 -2.50 11.14
C VAL A 121 -1.83 -1.14 11.53
N VAL A 122 -1.03 -0.08 11.46
CA VAL A 122 -1.47 1.29 11.77
C VAL A 122 -2.59 1.73 10.83
N LEU A 123 -2.45 1.49 9.53
CA LEU A 123 -3.50 1.78 8.54
C LEU A 123 -4.78 0.98 8.82
N ALA A 124 -4.64 -0.30 9.19
CA ALA A 124 -5.79 -1.11 9.61
C ALA A 124 -6.47 -0.50 10.83
N LEU A 125 -5.74 -0.16 11.90
CA LEU A 125 -6.30 0.46 13.10
C LEU A 125 -7.03 1.78 12.81
N ILE A 126 -6.42 2.65 12.00
CA ILE A 126 -7.04 3.91 11.54
C ILE A 126 -8.34 3.60 10.80
N PHE A 127 -8.33 2.61 9.91
CA PHE A 127 -9.52 2.20 9.16
C PHE A 127 -10.61 1.61 10.06
N LEU A 128 -10.27 0.76 11.03
CA LEU A 128 -11.21 0.23 12.02
C LEU A 128 -11.86 1.37 12.82
N PHE A 129 -11.05 2.30 13.31
CA PHE A 129 -11.53 3.47 14.05
C PHE A 129 -12.45 4.33 13.19
N TRP A 130 -12.05 4.61 11.94
CA TRP A 130 -12.87 5.35 10.99
C TRP A 130 -14.18 4.64 10.68
N SER A 131 -14.15 3.33 10.45
CA SER A 131 -15.34 2.53 10.18
C SER A 131 -16.30 2.57 11.37
N PHE A 132 -15.80 2.39 12.58
CA PHE A 132 -16.60 2.52 13.79
C PHE A 132 -17.24 3.92 13.91
N PHE A 133 -16.46 4.97 13.66
CA PHE A 133 -16.94 6.35 13.68
C PHE A 133 -18.03 6.60 12.62
N ALA A 134 -17.85 6.09 11.41
CA ALA A 134 -18.84 6.18 10.34
C ALA A 134 -20.16 5.49 10.72
N HIS A 135 -20.10 4.29 11.31
CA HIS A 135 -21.29 3.57 11.78
C HIS A 135 -22.00 4.29 12.91
N MET A 136 -21.26 4.81 13.88
CA MET A 136 -21.86 5.55 15.00
C MET A 136 -22.52 6.84 14.50
N THR A 137 -21.85 7.57 13.61
CA THR A 137 -22.42 8.77 12.97
C THR A 137 -23.68 8.42 12.19
N PHE A 138 -23.65 7.35 11.38
CA PHE A 138 -24.83 6.89 10.64
C PHE A 138 -25.99 6.53 11.58
N ALA A 139 -25.74 5.77 12.64
CA ALA A 139 -26.75 5.37 13.62
C ALA A 139 -27.34 6.57 14.40
N LEU A 140 -26.52 7.58 14.71
CA LEU A 140 -26.98 8.80 15.39
C LEU A 140 -27.94 9.62 14.53
N PHE A 141 -27.67 9.74 13.22
CA PHE A 141 -28.49 10.56 12.32
C PHE A 141 -29.68 9.79 11.72
N MET A 142 -29.53 8.51 11.37
CA MET A 142 -30.57 7.70 10.73
C MET A 142 -31.43 6.91 11.74
N GLY A 143 -31.02 6.86 13.01
CA GLY A 143 -31.67 6.10 14.07
C GLY A 143 -31.35 4.59 14.03
N PRO A 144 -31.45 3.86 15.16
CA PRO A 144 -31.17 2.42 15.21
C PRO A 144 -32.11 1.55 14.35
N SER A 145 -33.29 2.07 13.98
CA SER A 145 -34.32 1.34 13.23
C SER A 145 -33.96 1.06 11.77
N ALA A 146 -33.07 1.85 11.16
CA ALA A 146 -32.55 1.58 9.81
C ALA A 146 -31.67 0.31 9.75
N LEU A 147 -31.16 -0.17 10.89
CA LEU A 147 -30.35 -1.38 11.00
C LEU A 147 -31.15 -2.64 11.35
N MET A 148 -32.40 -2.51 11.85
CA MET A 148 -33.23 -3.65 12.27
C MET A 148 -34.29 -4.07 11.24
N ASN A 149 -34.54 -3.28 10.19
CA ASN A 149 -35.46 -3.61 9.09
C ASN A 149 -34.73 -4.24 7.88
N MET A 150 -33.82 -5.18 8.12
CA MET A 150 -33.30 -6.05 7.06
C MET A 150 -34.21 -7.29 6.99
N GLU A 151 -35.32 -7.16 6.26
CA GLU A 151 -36.15 -8.27 5.77
C GLU A 151 -35.50 -8.94 4.55
#